data_AF-A0AAW5L8J8-F1
#
_entry.id   AF-A0AAW5L8J8-F1
#
_cell.length_a   1.000
_cell.length_b   1.000
_cell.length_c   1.000
_cell.angle_alpha   90.00
_cell.angle_beta   90.00
_cell.angle_gamma   90.00
#
_symmetry.space_group_name_H-M   'P 1'
#
loop_
_entity.id
_entity.type
_entity.pdbx_description
1 polymer ?
#
loop_
_entity_poly.entity_id
_entity_poly.type
_entity_poly.pdbx_seq_one_letter_code
_entity_poly.pdbx_strand_id
1 'polypeptide(L)' 'MQRNKIKTWIEQNLVMQEEARTITGQTTSAFNQSVQNGKILPFVEFGTIRKTRLYLREDLKAYKVQKRTQR' A
#
# COMPACT_ATOMS: atom_id res chain seq x y z
N MET A 1 9.15 -22.18 -13.49
CA MET A 1 9.79 -20.87 -13.76
C MET A 1 8.84 -19.67 -13.58
N GLN A 2 7.65 -19.64 -14.21
CA GLN A 2 6.75 -18.47 -14.14
C GLN A 2 6.18 -18.21 -12.73
N ARG A 3 5.72 -19.26 -12.03
CA ARG A 3 5.19 -19.13 -10.66
C ARG A 3 6.19 -18.51 -9.68
N ASN A 4 7.47 -18.88 -9.78
CA ASN A 4 8.52 -18.33 -8.93
C ASN A 4 8.75 -16.85 -9.23
N LYS A 5 8.75 -16.45 -10.52
CA LYS A 5 8.86 -15.04 -10.91
C LYS A 5 7.71 -14.21 -10.33
N ILE A 6 6.48 -14.72 -10.39
CA ILE A 6 5.31 -14.04 -9.82
C ILE A 6 5.41 -13.96 -8.30
N LYS A 7 5.77 -15.06 -7.62
CA LYS A 7 5.96 -15.08 -6.16
C LYS A 7 7.00 -14.06 -5.72
N THR A 8 8.18 -14.06 -6.35
CA THR A 8 9.25 -13.11 -6.07
C THR A 8 8.81 -11.67 -6.33
N TRP A 9 8.09 -11.42 -7.42
CA TRP A 9 7.57 -10.08 -7.71
C TRP A 9 6.59 -9.61 -6.64
N ILE A 10 5.65 -10.47 -6.19
CA ILE A 10 4.71 -10.15 -5.11
C ILE A 10 5.46 -9.83 -3.82
N GLU A 11 6.40 -10.68 -3.40
CA GLU A 11 7.17 -10.51 -2.16
C GLU A 11 8.04 -9.25 -2.17
N GLN A 12 8.51 -8.82 -3.34
CA GLN A 12 9.35 -7.62 -3.47
C GLN A 12 8.53 -6.33 -3.55
N ASN A 13 7.38 -6.36 -4.20
CA ASN A 13 6.64 -5.17 -4.60
C ASN A 13 5.38 -4.89 -3.79
N LEU A 14 4.76 -5.92 -3.21
CA LEU A 14 3.56 -5.76 -2.42
C LEU A 14 3.88 -5.78 -0.92
N VAL A 15 3.17 -4.94 -0.18
CA VAL A 15 3.32 -4.81 1.27
C VAL A 15 1.98 -4.77 1.97
N MET A 16 1.96 -5.20 3.23
CA MET A 16 0.77 -5.07 4.09
C MET A 16 0.63 -3.65 4.62
N GLN A 17 -0.52 -3.36 5.23
CA GLN A 17 -0.84 -2.03 5.77
C GLN A 17 0.18 -1.50 6.78
N GLU A 18 0.79 -2.36 7.60
CA GLU A 18 1.81 -1.94 8.56
C GLU A 18 3.02 -1.33 7.87
N GLU A 19 3.62 -2.04 6.92
CA GLU A 19 4.74 -1.55 6.14
C GLU A 19 4.34 -0.32 5.29
N ALA A 20 3.12 -0.31 4.75
CA ALA A 20 2.61 0.81 3.98
C ALA A 20 2.55 2.11 4.80
N ARG A 21 2.13 2.03 6.07
CA ARG A 21 2.16 3.15 7.03
C ARG A 21 3.58 3.64 7.28
N THR A 22 4.53 2.72 7.45
CA THR A 22 5.95 3.05 7.65
C THR A 22 6.54 3.74 6.43
N ILE A 23 6.25 3.25 5.22
CA ILE A 23 6.71 3.86 3.97
C ILE A 23 6.18 5.29 3.87
N THR A 24 4.87 5.47 4.06
CA THR A 24 4.19 6.77 3.91
C THR A 24 4.44 7.73 5.07
N GLY A 25 4.93 7.25 6.22
CA GLY A 25 5.14 8.03 7.43
C GLY A 25 3.81 8.46 8.07
N GLN A 26 2.77 7.63 7.98
CA GLN A 26 1.44 7.93 8.49
C GLN A 26 1.10 7.12 9.75
N THR A 27 0.35 7.72 10.66
CA THR A 27 -0.32 6.97 11.73
C THR A 27 -1.41 6.06 11.15
N THR A 28 -1.90 5.10 11.94
CA THR A 28 -2.99 4.21 11.52
C THR A 28 -4.23 4.98 11.06
N SER A 29 -4.67 5.96 11.85
CA SER A 29 -5.84 6.78 11.53
C SER A 29 -5.65 7.56 10.23
N ALA A 30 -4.50 8.25 10.07
CA ALA A 30 -4.22 9.05 8.88
C ALA A 30 -4.11 8.20 7.61
N PHE A 31 -3.54 6.99 7.72
CA PHE A 31 -3.47 6.05 6.60
C PHE A 31 -4.86 5.54 6.23
N ASN A 32 -5.65 5.09 7.21
CA ASN A 32 -7.03 4.64 6.98
C ASN A 32 -7.87 5.71 6.30
N GLN A 33 -7.73 6.97 6.71
CA GLN A 33 -8.44 8.08 6.07
C GLN A 33 -7.93 8.34 4.64
N SER A 34 -6.63 8.16 4.39
CA SER A 34 -6.08 8.26 3.02
C SER A 34 -6.62 7.16 2.11
N VAL A 35 -6.79 5.94 2.63
CA VAL A 35 -7.43 4.83 1.92
C VAL A 35 -8.92 5.12 1.69
N GLN A 36 -9.65 5.55 2.72
CA GLN A 36 -11.07 5.88 2.64
C GLN A 36 -11.35 7.00 1.63
N ASN A 37 -10.48 8.00 1.57
CA ASN A 37 -10.59 9.13 0.64
C ASN A 37 -10.05 8.81 -0.77
N GLY A 38 -9.64 7.56 -1.04
CA GLY A 38 -9.13 7.14 -2.34
C GLY A 38 -7.75 7.69 -2.71
N LYS A 39 -7.02 8.29 -1.76
CA LYS A 39 -5.66 8.82 -1.99
C LYS A 39 -4.59 7.74 -1.99
N ILE A 40 -4.86 6.61 -1.33
CA ILE A 40 -4.06 5.38 -1.39
C ILE A 40 -5.02 4.26 -1.74
N LEU A 41 -4.73 3.52 -2.81
CA LEU A 41 -5.56 2.41 -3.26
C LEU A 41 -4.86 1.08 -2.96
N PRO A 42 -5.57 0.07 -2.44
CA PRO A 42 -5.04 -1.30 -2.40
C PRO A 42 -4.77 -1.80 -3.81
N PHE A 43 -3.61 -2.42 -4.02
CA PHE A 43 -3.28 -3.08 -5.28
C PHE A 43 -4.09 -4.38 -5.45
N VAL A 44 -4.25 -5.12 -4.35
CA VAL A 44 -5.18 -6.25 -4.25
C VAL A 44 -5.90 -6.21 -2.91
N GLU A 45 -7.15 -6.67 -2.92
CA GLU A 45 -8.01 -6.75 -1.73
C GLU A 45 -8.71 -8.12 -1.71
N PHE A 46 -8.66 -8.78 -0.55
CA PHE A 46 -9.29 -10.07 -0.31
C PHE A 46 -10.24 -10.00 0.88
N GLY A 47 -11.30 -10.80 0.85
CA GLY A 47 -12.27 -10.91 1.94
C GLY A 47 -13.41 -9.89 1.84
N THR A 48 -14.56 -10.28 2.41
CA THR A 48 -15.80 -9.49 2.37
C THR A 48 -16.00 -8.70 3.66
N ILE A 49 -15.86 -9.36 4.81
CA ILE A 49 -16.05 -8.75 6.14
C ILE A 49 -14.73 -8.19 6.69
N ARG A 50 -13.68 -9.03 6.78
CA ARG A 50 -12.32 -8.60 7.13
C ARG A 50 -11.48 -8.56 5.87
N LYS A 51 -11.13 -7.34 5.45
CA LYS A 51 -10.41 -7.09 4.21
C LYS A 51 -8.90 -7.18 4.43
N THR A 52 -8.24 -8.12 3.75
CA THR A 52 -6.78 -8.15 3.64
C THR A 52 -6.38 -7.36 2.40
N ARG A 53 -5.56 -6.33 2.60
CA ARG A 53 -5.13 -5.42 1.53
C ARG A 53 -3.62 -5.49 1.38
N LEU A 54 -3.18 -5.63 0.13
CA LEU A 54 -1.79 -5.43 -0.22
C LEU A 54 -1.66 -4.17 -1.06
N TYR A 55 -0.58 -3.44 -0.85
CA TYR A 55 -0.31 -2.15 -1.48
C TYR A 55 0.97 -2.23 -2.29
N LEU A 56 1.00 -1.58 -3.45
CA LEU A 56 2.19 -1.50 -4.26
C LEU A 56 3.19 -0.51 -3.64
N ARG A 57 4.42 -0.96 -3.41
CA ARG A 57 5.48 -0.13 -2.79
C ARG A 57 5.77 1.14 -3.56
N GLU A 58 5.71 1.07 -4.88
CA GLU A 58 5.96 2.21 -5.77
C GLU A 58 4.92 3.31 -5.57
N ASP A 59 3.64 2.97 -5.58
CA ASP A 59 2.54 3.93 -5.37
C ASP A 59 2.64 4.62 -4.01
N LEU A 60 3.02 3.88 -2.97
CA LEU A 60 3.20 4.44 -1.62
C LEU A 60 4.37 5.43 -1.55
N LYS A 61 5.47 5.14 -2.27
CA LYS A 61 6.60 6.06 -2.39
C LYS A 61 6.19 7.32 -3.17
N ALA A 62 5.47 7.16 -4.28
CA ALA A 62 4.96 8.27 -5.07
C ALA A 62 4.02 9.16 -4.25
N TYR A 63 3.08 8.57 -3.51
CA TYR A 63 2.18 9.27 -2.59
C TYR A 63 2.95 10.12 -1.56
N LYS A 64 4.00 9.54 -0.95
CA LYS A 64 4.82 10.26 0.05
C LYS A 64 5.53 11.47 -0.55
N VAL A 65 6.02 11.36 -1.78
CA VAL A 65 6.66 12.47 -2.48
C VAL A 65 5.66 13.58 -2.76
N GLN A 66 4.51 13.25 -3.36
CA GLN A 66 3.46 14.23 -3.68
C GLN A 66 2.97 14.98 -2.43
N LYS A 67 2.77 14.26 -1.32
CA LYS A 67 2.34 14.86 -0.04
C LYS A 67 3.37 15.81 0.56
N ARG A 68 4.67 15.60 0.31
CA ARG A 68 5.74 16.53 0.75
C ARG A 68 5.77 17.79 -0.09
N THR A 69 5.49 17.70 -1.38
CA THR A 69 5.44 18.86 -2.29
C THR A 69 4.24 19.78 -2.01
N GLN A 70 3.16 19.26 -1.42
CA GLN A 70 1.97 20.03 -1.04
C GLN A 70 2.03 20.66 0.37
N ARG A 71 3.16 20.55 1.07
CA ARG A 71 3.39 21.18 2.38
C ARG A 71 4.28 22.40 2.23
#